data_AF-A0A966WB61-F1
#
_entry.id   AF-A0A966WB61-F1
#
_cell.length_a   1.000
_cell.length_b   1.000
_cell.length_c   1.000
_cell.angle_alpha   90.00
_cell.angle_beta   90.00
_cell.angle_gamma   90.00
#
_symmetry.space_group_name_H-M   'P 1'
#
loop_
_entity.id
_entity.type
_entity.pdbx_description
1 polymer ?
#
loop_
_entity_poly.entity_id
_entity_poly.type
_entity_poly.pdbx_seq_one_letter_code
_entity_poly.pdbx_strand_id
1 'polypeptide(L)'
;MGTSKRERQKKNREAVRSQEARRAQRSKVQRRGARIGIVVLVVVALVGFVFVTGNTSQEAATDTTIAEAVEETTTQQTVAAGPFAYGTSECPPTDGSAEQRREFSDSHKLCIDPTKTYIANFDTTQGSFSVRLYADRAPGTVNNFVSLARWKYF
;
A
#
# COMPACT_ATOMS: atom_id res chain seq x y z
N MET A 1 -52.82 1.16 -41.14
CA MET A 1 -52.31 0.03 -40.35
C MET A 1 -50.84 -0.20 -40.68
N GLY A 2 -49.91 -0.36 -39.72
CA GLY A 2 -48.50 -0.64 -40.06
C GLY A 2 -47.40 -0.46 -38.99
N THR A 3 -47.73 -0.03 -37.76
CA THR A 3 -46.75 0.33 -36.72
C THR A 3 -46.09 -0.86 -36.02
N SER A 4 -46.83 -1.95 -35.79
CA SER A 4 -46.45 -3.04 -34.87
C SER A 4 -45.12 -3.74 -35.16
N LYS A 5 -44.74 -3.91 -36.44
CA LYS A 5 -43.41 -4.46 -36.81
C LYS A 5 -42.27 -3.49 -36.45
N ARG A 6 -42.43 -2.18 -36.70
CA ARG A 6 -41.42 -1.16 -36.37
C ARG A 6 -41.22 -1.02 -34.86
N GLU A 7 -42.29 -1.11 -34.07
CA GLU A 7 -42.20 -1.05 -32.60
C GLU A 7 -41.45 -2.24 -32.00
N ARG A 8 -41.73 -3.46 -32.47
CA ARG A 8 -40.97 -4.66 -32.04
C ARG A 8 -39.48 -4.53 -32.38
N GLN A 9 -39.16 -4.07 -33.58
CA GLN A 9 -37.77 -3.89 -34.03
C GLN A 9 -37.04 -2.78 -33.25
N LYS A 10 -37.74 -1.68 -32.91
CA LYS A 10 -37.25 -0.61 -32.05
C LYS A 10 -36.95 -1.11 -30.63
N LYS A 11 -37.90 -1.82 -29.99
CA LYS A 11 -37.73 -2.38 -28.64
C LYS A 11 -36.53 -3.33 -28.53
N ASN A 12 -36.29 -4.19 -29.53
CA ASN A 12 -35.09 -5.05 -29.52
C ASN A 12 -33.78 -4.24 -29.60
N ARG A 13 -33.72 -3.18 -30.43
CA ARG A 13 -32.52 -2.34 -30.57
C ARG A 13 -32.26 -1.51 -29.32
N GLU A 14 -33.31 -1.05 -28.64
CA GLU A 14 -33.25 -0.36 -27.36
C GLU A 14 -32.85 -1.31 -26.22
N ALA A 15 -33.35 -2.55 -26.23
CA ALA A 15 -32.93 -3.58 -25.28
C ALA A 15 -31.43 -3.85 -25.35
N VAL A 16 -30.87 -4.06 -26.55
CA VAL A 16 -29.41 -4.26 -26.76
C VAL A 16 -28.61 -3.06 -26.24
N ARG A 17 -28.94 -1.83 -26.68
CA ARG A 17 -28.27 -0.61 -26.23
C ARG A 17 -28.37 -0.41 -24.70
N SER A 18 -29.49 -0.80 -24.09
CA SER A 18 -29.66 -0.74 -22.64
C SER A 18 -28.78 -1.77 -21.89
N GLN A 19 -28.53 -2.94 -22.48
CA GLN A 19 -27.59 -3.92 -21.91
C GLN A 19 -26.15 -3.40 -21.99
N GLU A 20 -25.74 -2.83 -23.12
CA GLU A 20 -24.42 -2.21 -23.30
C GLU A 20 -24.19 -1.08 -22.30
N ALA A 21 -25.13 -0.12 -22.20
CA ALA A 21 -25.06 0.98 -21.25
C ALA A 21 -25.03 0.49 -19.79
N ARG A 22 -25.84 -0.51 -19.44
CA ARG A 22 -25.82 -1.13 -18.10
C ARG A 22 -24.49 -1.83 -17.82
N ARG A 23 -23.88 -2.54 -18.77
CA ARG A 23 -22.54 -3.15 -18.62
C ARG A 23 -21.46 -2.07 -18.43
N ALA A 24 -21.50 -0.99 -19.22
CA ALA A 24 -20.54 0.10 -19.13
C ALA A 24 -20.64 0.93 -17.83
N GLN A 25 -21.86 1.15 -17.31
CA GLN A 25 -22.07 1.84 -16.03
C GLN A 25 -21.75 0.94 -14.81
N ARG A 26 -22.03 -0.37 -14.91
CA ARG A 26 -21.76 -1.35 -13.83
C ARG A 26 -20.32 -1.28 -13.35
N SER A 27 -19.32 -1.26 -14.24
CA SER A 27 -17.89 -1.23 -13.85
C SER A 27 -17.51 -0.03 -12.95
N LYS A 28 -18.09 1.15 -13.21
CA LYS A 28 -17.84 2.37 -12.41
C LYS A 28 -18.62 2.39 -11.10
N VAL A 29 -19.85 1.87 -11.09
CA VAL A 29 -20.70 1.80 -9.89
C VAL A 29 -20.23 0.69 -8.95
N GLN A 30 -19.91 -0.50 -9.46
CA GLN A 30 -19.44 -1.66 -8.68
C GLN A 30 -18.13 -1.33 -7.94
N ARG A 31 -17.15 -0.68 -8.61
CA ARG A 31 -15.88 -0.27 -7.98
C ARG A 31 -16.06 0.76 -6.86
N ARG A 32 -17.15 1.54 -6.85
CA ARG A 32 -17.49 2.47 -5.75
C ARG A 32 -18.30 1.75 -4.66
N GLY A 33 -19.30 0.96 -5.04
CA GLY A 33 -20.14 0.18 -4.12
C GLY A 33 -19.34 -0.83 -3.29
N ALA A 34 -18.39 -1.53 -3.90
CA ALA A 34 -17.52 -2.47 -3.19
C ALA A 34 -16.67 -1.77 -2.11
N ARG A 35 -16.07 -0.61 -2.44
CA ARG A 35 -15.29 0.19 -1.48
C ARG A 35 -16.15 0.70 -0.31
N ILE A 36 -17.36 1.18 -0.60
CA ILE A 36 -18.31 1.63 0.44
C ILE A 36 -18.74 0.44 1.31
N GLY A 37 -19.04 -0.72 0.71
CA GLY A 37 -19.39 -1.94 1.44
C GLY A 37 -18.29 -2.39 2.40
N ILE A 38 -17.02 -2.43 1.94
CA ILE A 38 -15.86 -2.77 2.77
C ILE A 38 -15.73 -1.79 3.95
N VAL A 39 -15.82 -0.48 3.70
CA VAL A 39 -15.72 0.54 4.77
C VAL A 39 -16.84 0.38 5.81
N VAL A 40 -18.08 0.14 5.38
CA VAL A 40 -19.21 -0.09 6.30
C VAL A 40 -18.99 -1.37 7.13
N LEU A 41 -18.50 -2.44 6.51
CA LEU A 41 -18.22 -3.71 7.21
C LEU A 41 -17.13 -3.52 8.29
N VAL A 42 -16.04 -2.82 7.96
CA VAL A 42 -14.96 -2.49 8.92
C VAL A 42 -15.47 -1.61 10.06
N VAL A 43 -16.30 -0.59 9.78
CA VAL A 43 -16.88 0.27 10.84
C VAL A 43 -17.81 -0.54 11.76
N VAL A 44 -18.65 -1.41 11.22
CA VAL A 44 -19.51 -2.30 12.03
C VAL A 44 -18.69 -3.27 12.88
N ALA A 45 -17.62 -3.84 12.33
CA ALA A 45 -16.71 -4.71 13.07
C ALA A 45 -16.01 -3.98 14.23
N LEU A 46 -15.51 -2.76 14.00
CA LEU A 46 -14.87 -1.95 15.06
C LEU A 46 -15.86 -1.53 16.16
N VAL A 47 -17.09 -1.14 15.81
CA VAL A 47 -18.13 -0.81 16.80
C VAL A 47 -18.54 -2.04 17.61
N GLY A 48 -18.69 -3.20 16.96
CA GLY A 48 -18.95 -4.47 17.64
C GLY A 48 -17.81 -4.88 18.58
N PHE A 49 -16.55 -4.74 18.13
CA PHE A 49 -15.37 -5.03 18.94
C PHE A 49 -15.31 -4.17 20.21
N VAL A 50 -15.57 -2.86 20.11
CA VAL A 50 -15.62 -1.96 21.28
C VAL A 50 -16.75 -2.33 22.24
N PHE A 51 -17.93 -2.72 21.72
CA PHE A 51 -19.04 -3.15 22.57
C PHE A 51 -18.78 -4.48 23.30
N VAL A 52 -18.00 -5.39 22.69
CA VAL A 52 -17.64 -6.71 23.27
C VAL A 52 -16.45 -6.61 24.22
N THR A 53 -15.46 -5.75 23.96
CA THR A 53 -14.23 -5.64 24.77
C THR A 53 -14.36 -4.73 26.00
N GLY A 54 -15.46 -3.99 26.13
CA GLY A 54 -15.67 -2.97 27.17
C GLY A 54 -15.69 -3.43 28.64
N ASN A 55 -15.40 -4.71 28.95
CA ASN A 55 -15.31 -5.20 30.34
C ASN A 55 -14.32 -6.37 30.57
N THR A 56 -13.24 -6.51 29.79
CA THR A 56 -12.09 -7.32 30.26
C THR A 56 -10.76 -6.89 29.61
N SER A 57 -9.68 -6.95 30.39
CA SER A 57 -8.32 -6.69 29.92
C SER A 57 -7.67 -8.00 29.46
N GLN A 58 -7.78 -8.32 28.16
CA GLN A 58 -6.99 -9.38 27.55
C GLN A 58 -6.53 -9.00 26.15
N GLU A 59 -5.23 -9.09 25.93
CA GLU A 59 -4.59 -8.93 24.63
C GLU A 59 -4.87 -10.18 23.78
N ALA A 60 -5.69 -10.02 22.74
CA ALA A 60 -6.14 -11.13 21.88
C ALA A 60 -6.11 -10.71 20.40
N ALA A 61 -5.01 -11.03 19.72
CA ALA A 61 -4.94 -10.93 18.27
C ALA A 61 -5.99 -11.87 17.65
N THR A 62 -6.88 -11.34 16.81
CA THR A 62 -7.95 -12.10 16.18
C THR A 62 -7.91 -11.90 14.66
N ASP A 63 -6.98 -12.60 14.00
CA ASP A 63 -6.92 -12.63 12.53
C ASP A 63 -8.21 -13.24 11.98
N THR A 64 -9.03 -12.41 11.33
CA THR A 64 -10.25 -12.86 10.67
C THR A 64 -9.88 -13.40 9.28
N THR A 65 -9.75 -14.72 9.20
CA THR A 65 -9.43 -15.43 7.95
C THR A 65 -10.43 -15.11 6.83
N ILE A 66 -9.96 -14.46 5.76
CA ILE A 66 -10.62 -14.49 4.45
C ILE A 66 -9.81 -15.43 3.57
N ALA A 67 -10.36 -16.62 3.32
CA ALA A 67 -9.79 -17.57 2.38
C ALA A 67 -10.41 -17.34 0.98
N GLU A 68 -9.67 -16.72 0.08
CA GLU A 68 -9.91 -16.82 -1.36
C GLU A 68 -8.57 -17.02 -2.08
N ALA A 69 -8.56 -17.91 -3.08
CA ALA A 69 -7.33 -18.58 -3.50
C ALA A 69 -6.46 -17.75 -4.46
N VAL A 70 -5.16 -17.73 -4.17
CA VAL A 70 -4.10 -17.71 -5.20
C VAL A 70 -3.13 -18.83 -4.86
N GLU A 71 -3.17 -19.92 -5.63
CA GLU A 71 -2.08 -20.90 -5.61
C GLU A 71 -0.88 -20.32 -6.35
N GLU A 72 0.10 -19.83 -5.60
CA GLU A 72 1.46 -19.71 -6.13
C GLU A 72 2.46 -20.11 -5.05
N THR A 73 2.93 -21.36 -5.12
CA THR A 73 3.85 -21.97 -4.16
C THR A 73 5.27 -21.42 -4.32
N THR A 74 5.44 -20.14 -3.96
CA THR A 74 6.76 -19.59 -3.65
C THR A 74 7.11 -19.97 -2.22
N THR A 75 7.97 -20.98 -2.05
CA THR A 75 8.55 -21.34 -0.75
C THR A 75 9.45 -20.20 -0.26
N GLN A 76 8.86 -19.25 0.48
CA GLN A 76 9.60 -18.16 1.13
C GLN A 76 10.49 -18.73 2.24
N GLN A 77 11.72 -19.07 1.86
CA GLN A 77 12.76 -19.55 2.73
C GLN A 77 13.04 -18.48 3.79
N THR A 78 12.56 -18.71 5.00
CA THR A 78 12.82 -17.84 6.15
C THR A 78 14.27 -18.04 6.61
N VAL A 79 15.19 -17.43 5.86
CA VAL A 79 16.56 -17.20 6.34
C VAL A 79 16.47 -16.32 7.57
N ALA A 80 16.96 -16.82 8.71
CA ALA A 80 17.06 -16.03 9.93
C ALA A 80 17.90 -14.78 9.63
N ALA A 81 17.36 -13.60 9.95
CA ALA A 81 17.97 -12.34 9.58
C ALA A 81 19.28 -12.12 10.35
N GLY A 82 20.40 -12.50 9.71
CA GLY A 82 21.73 -12.14 10.18
C GLY A 82 21.93 -10.62 10.22
N PRO A 83 22.91 -10.12 11.00
CA PRO A 83 23.19 -8.69 11.04
C PRO A 83 23.53 -8.17 9.64
N PHE A 84 22.93 -7.03 9.28
CA PHE A 84 23.16 -6.41 7.98
C PHE A 84 24.64 -6.08 7.80
N ALA A 85 25.26 -6.63 6.74
CA ALA A 85 26.65 -6.33 6.40
C ALA A 85 26.75 -4.91 5.84
N TYR A 86 27.50 -4.04 6.52
CA TYR A 86 27.80 -2.70 6.04
C TYR A 86 29.03 -2.72 5.13
N GLY A 87 28.92 -2.09 3.97
CA GLY A 87 30.02 -1.89 3.04
C GLY A 87 30.87 -0.67 3.36
N THR A 88 31.62 -0.24 2.36
CA THR A 88 32.72 0.73 2.45
C THR A 88 32.36 2.13 1.96
N SER A 89 31.24 2.29 1.24
CA SER A 89 30.96 3.54 0.52
C SER A 89 30.65 4.73 1.45
N GLU A 90 30.87 5.94 0.92
CA GLU A 90 30.95 7.17 1.71
C GLU A 90 29.62 7.63 2.32
N CYS A 91 29.69 8.22 3.51
CA CYS A 91 28.54 8.84 4.15
C CYS A 91 28.21 10.17 3.47
N PRO A 92 26.99 10.36 2.93
CA PRO A 92 26.60 11.65 2.38
C PRO A 92 26.53 12.72 3.49
N PRO A 93 26.87 13.99 3.16
CA PRO A 93 26.78 15.09 4.10
C PRO A 93 25.35 15.31 4.61
N THR A 94 25.24 15.74 5.86
CA THR A 94 23.97 15.75 6.61
C THR A 94 23.07 16.95 6.32
N ASP A 95 23.59 17.96 5.63
CA ASP A 95 22.97 19.24 5.30
C ASP A 95 22.19 19.24 3.96
N GLY A 96 22.32 18.17 3.16
CA GLY A 96 21.73 18.09 1.82
C GLY A 96 22.55 18.79 0.73
N SER A 97 23.78 19.22 1.01
CA SER A 97 24.69 19.82 0.01
C SER A 97 25.10 18.85 -1.11
N ALA A 98 25.05 17.53 -0.85
CA ALA A 98 25.45 16.46 -1.76
C ALA A 98 24.96 16.63 -3.22
N GLU A 99 25.81 16.34 -4.18
CA GLU A 99 25.40 16.16 -5.57
C GLU A 99 24.55 14.89 -5.76
N GLN A 100 23.76 14.84 -6.83
CA GLN A 100 22.93 13.66 -7.11
C GLN A 100 23.80 12.47 -7.54
N ARG A 101 23.69 11.35 -6.83
CA ARG A 101 24.41 10.10 -7.14
C ARG A 101 23.45 8.93 -7.27
N ARG A 102 23.42 8.32 -8.46
CA ARG A 102 22.57 7.14 -8.75
C ARG A 102 23.35 5.82 -8.90
N GLU A 103 24.66 5.86 -8.85
CA GLU A 103 25.54 4.68 -8.96
C GLU A 103 26.40 4.52 -7.70
N PHE A 104 26.48 3.29 -7.21
CA PHE A 104 27.24 2.90 -6.02
C PHE A 104 27.87 1.54 -6.27
N SER A 105 29.19 1.41 -6.07
CA SER A 105 29.94 0.16 -6.26
C SER A 105 29.80 -0.81 -5.08
N ASP A 106 29.44 -0.31 -3.90
CA ASP A 106 29.27 -1.04 -2.66
C ASP A 106 28.23 -0.34 -1.77
N SER A 107 27.60 -1.14 -0.91
CA SER A 107 26.69 -0.71 0.14
C SER A 107 27.31 0.33 1.09
N HIS A 108 26.46 1.20 1.65
CA HIS A 108 26.91 2.27 2.55
C HIS A 108 27.36 1.73 3.91
N LYS A 109 28.45 2.29 4.42
CA LYS A 109 28.85 2.12 5.83
C LYS A 109 27.77 2.69 6.77
N LEU A 110 27.84 2.39 8.07
CA LEU A 110 26.87 2.93 9.03
C LEU A 110 27.07 4.46 9.21
N CYS A 111 26.15 5.23 8.63
CA CYS A 111 26.14 6.70 8.53
C CYS A 111 24.98 7.35 9.30
N ILE A 112 24.19 6.53 10.02
CA ILE A 112 23.13 6.94 10.93
C ILE A 112 23.46 6.51 12.36
N ASP A 113 22.74 7.09 13.31
CA ASP A 113 22.78 6.73 14.72
C ASP A 113 21.50 5.95 15.04
N PRO A 114 21.55 4.61 15.24
CA PRO A 114 20.36 3.79 15.46
C PRO A 114 19.50 4.18 16.67
N THR A 115 20.04 4.98 17.61
CA THR A 115 19.29 5.46 18.78
C THR A 115 18.35 6.62 18.48
N LYS A 116 18.51 7.27 17.31
CA LYS A 116 17.75 8.47 16.94
C LYS A 116 16.50 8.14 16.12
N THR A 117 15.43 8.90 16.36
CA THR A 117 14.22 8.83 15.55
C THR A 117 14.45 9.52 14.20
N TYR A 118 14.29 8.77 13.11
CA TYR A 118 14.32 9.32 11.75
C TYR A 118 12.90 9.46 11.19
N ILE A 119 12.63 10.58 10.52
CA ILE A 119 11.40 10.83 9.79
C ILE A 119 11.79 11.20 8.36
N ALA A 120 11.27 10.47 7.38
CA ALA A 120 11.38 10.76 5.97
C ALA A 120 10.15 11.54 5.52
N ASN A 121 10.34 12.70 4.91
CA ASN A 121 9.28 13.47 4.27
C ASN A 121 9.32 13.18 2.76
N PHE A 122 8.16 12.91 2.18
CA PHE A 122 7.97 12.62 0.76
C PHE A 122 7.05 13.69 0.17
N ASP A 123 7.61 14.56 -0.66
CA ASP A 123 6.84 15.52 -1.46
C ASP A 123 6.51 14.89 -2.82
N THR A 124 5.22 14.72 -3.12
CA THR A 124 4.77 14.06 -4.35
C THR A 124 3.75 14.90 -5.11
N THR A 125 3.51 14.56 -6.38
CA THR A 125 2.49 15.22 -7.21
C THR A 125 1.05 15.02 -6.70
N GLN A 126 0.83 14.15 -5.70
CA GLN A 126 -0.47 13.93 -5.04
C GLN A 126 -0.51 14.50 -3.60
N GLY A 127 0.49 15.28 -3.21
CA GLY A 127 0.66 15.86 -1.88
C GLY A 127 1.83 15.26 -1.10
N SER A 128 2.07 15.80 0.09
CA SER A 128 3.21 15.47 0.94
C SER A 128 2.81 14.58 2.11
N PHE A 129 3.69 13.66 2.53
CA PHE A 129 3.49 12.82 3.71
C PHE A 129 4.81 12.48 4.42
N SER A 130 4.72 12.09 5.70
CA SER A 130 5.87 11.77 6.54
C SER A 130 5.82 10.32 7.03
N VAL A 131 6.96 9.63 7.01
CA VAL A 131 7.11 8.24 7.47
C VAL A 131 8.20 8.16 8.54
N ARG A 132 7.87 7.57 9.70
CA ARG A 132 8.86 7.26 10.74
C ARG A 132 9.63 5.99 10.38
N LEU A 133 10.96 6.03 10.49
CA LEU A 133 11.84 4.91 10.19
C LEU A 133 12.33 4.26 11.50
N TYR A 134 12.20 2.93 11.60
CA TYR A 134 12.54 2.15 12.79
C TYR A 134 14.01 1.69 12.77
N ALA A 135 14.91 2.63 13.06
CA ALA A 135 16.37 2.37 13.12
C ALA A 135 16.75 1.43 14.29
N ASP A 136 15.91 1.35 15.31
CA ASP A 136 15.95 0.40 16.43
C ASP A 136 15.78 -1.06 15.98
N ARG A 137 14.96 -1.31 14.95
CA ARG A 137 14.62 -2.66 14.45
C ARG A 137 15.40 -3.07 13.22
N ALA A 138 15.68 -2.12 12.32
CA ALA A 138 16.28 -2.37 11.02
C ALA A 138 17.37 -1.34 10.67
N PRO A 139 18.45 -1.23 11.49
CA PRO A 139 19.45 -0.17 11.34
C PRO A 139 20.11 -0.16 9.95
N GLY A 140 20.41 -1.32 9.37
CA GLY A 140 20.97 -1.42 8.02
C GLY A 140 20.03 -0.91 6.91
N THR A 141 18.74 -1.25 7.00
CA THR A 141 17.73 -0.80 6.04
C THR A 141 17.48 0.70 6.13
N VAL A 142 17.38 1.25 7.35
CA VAL A 142 17.24 2.70 7.56
C VAL A 142 18.51 3.44 7.13
N ASN A 143 19.69 2.88 7.38
CA ASN A 143 20.97 3.44 6.94
C ASN A 143 21.05 3.57 5.41
N ASN A 144 20.68 2.51 4.69
CA ASN A 144 20.62 2.50 3.23
C ASN A 144 19.63 3.55 2.70
N PHE A 145 18.38 3.55 3.21
CA PHE A 145 17.37 4.53 2.80
C PHE A 145 17.80 5.99 3.03
N VAL A 146 18.30 6.30 4.24
CA VAL A 146 18.75 7.67 4.59
C VAL A 146 19.95 8.09 3.76
N SER A 147 20.86 7.16 3.42
CA SER A 147 22.02 7.45 2.58
C SER A 147 21.59 7.75 1.13
N LEU A 148 20.73 6.92 0.53
CA LEU A 148 20.18 7.16 -0.81
C LEU A 148 19.37 8.47 -0.90
N ALA A 149 18.55 8.77 0.11
CA ALA A 149 17.79 10.02 0.17
C ALA A 149 18.71 11.26 0.21
N ARG A 150 19.79 11.23 1.01
CA ARG A 150 20.76 12.34 1.06
C ARG A 150 21.59 12.49 -0.22
N TRP A 151 21.88 11.41 -0.93
CA TRP A 151 22.48 11.43 -2.27
C TRP A 151 21.50 11.87 -3.39
N LYS A 152 20.34 12.46 -3.01
CA LYS A 152 19.28 12.94 -3.92
C LYS A 152 18.83 11.88 -4.93
N TYR A 153 18.72 10.62 -4.48
CA TYR A 153 18.39 9.50 -5.38
C TYR A 153 16.95 9.53 -5.89
N PHE A 154 16.00 9.80 -4.99
CA PHE A 154 14.56 9.80 -5.26
C PHE A 154 14.11 11.16 -5.84
#